data_AF-A0A942MPI0-F1
#
_entry.id   AF-A0A942MPI0-F1
#
_cell.length_a   1.000
_cell.length_b   1.000
_cell.length_c   1.000
_cell.angle_alpha   90.00
_cell.angle_beta   90.00
_cell.angle_gamma   90.00
#
_symmetry.space_group_name_H-M   'P 1'
#
loop_
_entity.id
_entity.type
_entity.pdbx_description
1 polymer ?
#
loop_
_entity_poly.entity_id
_entity_poly.type
_entity_poly.pdbx_seq_one_letter_code
_entity_poly.pdbx_strand_id
1 'polypeptide(L)' 'MAITHALASGMGGIRTSGDLVARMQMSRGMRINDAKEYVAGKLGVS' A
#
# COMPACT_ATOMS: atom_id res chain seq x y z
N MET A 1 5.07 -17.18 15.50
CA MET A 1 5.45 -17.10 14.07
C MET A 1 4.31 -16.70 13.12
N ALA A 2 3.02 -16.77 13.48
CA ALA A 2 1.95 -16.32 12.56
C ALA A 2 1.87 -14.79 12.41
N ILE A 3 1.97 -14.05 13.51
CA ILE A 3 1.91 -12.58 13.51
C ILE A 3 3.15 -11.98 12.83
N THR A 4 4.35 -12.45 13.15
CA THR A 4 5.58 -12.00 12.50
C THR A 4 5.63 -12.37 11.02
N HIS A 5 5.11 -13.53 10.61
CA HIS A 5 5.00 -13.89 9.19
C HIS A 5 3.88 -13.10 8.49
N ALA A 6 2.78 -12.74 9.15
CA ALA A 6 1.76 -11.83 8.58
C ALA A 6 2.24 -10.37 8.51
N LEU A 7 3.14 -9.96 9.40
CA LEU A 7 3.76 -8.63 9.40
C LEU A 7 4.95 -8.54 8.42
N ALA A 8 5.69 -9.64 8.21
CA ALA A 8 6.84 -9.70 7.31
C ALA A 8 6.48 -10.17 5.89
N SER A 9 5.57 -11.13 5.75
CA SER A 9 5.08 -11.66 4.46
C SER A 9 3.77 -11.00 4.02
N GLY A 10 3.07 -10.31 4.92
CA GLY A 10 1.87 -9.56 4.62
C GLY A 10 2.16 -8.06 4.61
N MET A 11 1.45 -7.37 3.72
CA MET A 11 1.26 -5.93 3.72
C MET A 11 0.54 -5.45 5.01
N GLY A 12 1.05 -5.78 6.20
CA GLY A 12 0.32 -5.78 7.48
C GLY A 12 0.52 -4.58 8.39
N GLY A 13 0.56 -3.35 7.86
CA GLY A 13 0.53 -2.15 8.72
C GLY A 13 0.55 -0.85 7.93
N ILE A 14 0.44 0.28 8.64
CA ILE A 14 0.49 1.68 8.15
C ILE A 14 1.81 2.01 7.37
N ARG A 15 2.69 1.03 7.15
CA ARG A 15 4.00 1.13 6.49
C ARG A 15 4.09 0.30 5.19
N THR A 16 3.01 -0.28 4.68
CA THR A 16 3.02 -1.13 3.47
C THR A 16 2.42 -0.40 2.25
N SER A 17 2.58 -0.95 1.04
CA SER A 17 2.00 -0.37 -0.19
C SER A 17 0.48 -0.16 -0.08
N GLY A 18 -0.22 -1.02 0.68
CA GLY A 18 -1.65 -0.89 0.97
C GLY A 18 -2.02 0.38 1.75
N ASP A 19 -1.23 0.76 2.77
CA ASP A 19 -1.46 2.01 3.52
C ASP A 19 -1.22 3.24 2.63
N LEU A 20 -0.19 3.18 1.79
CA LEU A 20 0.10 4.25 0.83
C LEU A 20 -1.07 4.42 -0.15
N VAL A 21 -1.60 3.32 -0.69
CA VAL A 21 -2.79 3.35 -1.56
C VAL A 21 -4.01 3.89 -0.81
N ALA A 22 -4.23 3.46 0.44
CA ALA A 22 -5.32 3.98 1.27
C ALA A 22 -5.20 5.48 1.52
N ARG A 23 -4.00 5.99 1.84
CA ARG A 23 -3.74 7.44 1.96
C ARG A 23 -3.97 8.17 0.64
N MET A 24 -3.58 7.58 -0.49
CA MET A 24 -3.83 8.20 -1.80
C MET A 24 -5.34 8.30 -2.09
N GLN A 25 -6.14 7.32 -1.67
CA GLN A 25 -7.60 7.39 -1.78
C GLN A 25 -8.21 8.41 -0.82
N MET A 26 -7.84 8.38 0.46
CA MET A 26 -8.49 9.18 1.52
C MET A 26 -8.01 10.63 1.54
N SER A 27 -6.70 10.88 1.38
CA SER A 27 -6.12 12.23 1.48
C SER A 27 -6.08 12.97 0.15
N ARG A 28 -6.06 12.24 -0.98
CA ARG A 28 -5.97 12.83 -2.33
C ARG A 28 -7.19 12.55 -3.20
N GLY A 29 -8.19 11.80 -2.70
CA GLY A 29 -9.41 11.50 -3.46
C GLY A 29 -9.17 10.65 -4.71
N MET A 30 -8.00 9.99 -4.82
CA MET A 30 -7.70 9.16 -5.99
C MET A 30 -8.60 7.94 -6.04
N ARG A 31 -8.93 7.49 -7.25
CA ARG A 31 -9.58 6.21 -7.46
C ARG A 31 -8.59 5.09 -7.17
N ILE A 32 -9.09 3.93 -6.78
CA ILE A 32 -8.27 2.78 -6.35
C ILE A 32 -7.19 2.37 -7.38
N ASN A 33 -7.49 2.44 -8.68
CA ASN A 33 -6.54 2.08 -9.74
C ASN A 33 -5.43 3.12 -9.87
N ASP A 34 -5.79 4.39 -9.98
CA ASP A 34 -4.83 5.50 -10.05
C ASP A 34 -3.93 5.54 -8.81
N ALA A 35 -4.50 5.29 -7.63
CA ALA A 35 -3.75 5.21 -6.38
C ALA A 35 -2.75 4.05 -6.38
N LYS A 36 -3.11 2.89 -6.94
CA LYS A 36 -2.22 1.74 -7.08
C LYS A 36 -1.08 2.02 -8.06
N GLU A 37 -1.39 2.54 -9.25
CA GLU A 37 -0.37 2.91 -10.24
C GLU A 37 0.58 3.98 -9.71
N TYR A 38 0.05 4.98 -9.02
CA TYR A 38 0.83 6.03 -8.39
C TYR A 38 1.80 5.46 -7.35
N VAL A 39 1.33 4.57 -6.48
CA VAL A 39 2.17 3.95 -5.44
C VAL A 39 3.18 2.96 -6.04
N ALA A 40 2.77 2.17 -7.03
CA ALA A 40 3.63 1.24 -7.77
C ALA A 40 4.79 2.00 -8.45
N GLY A 41 4.48 3.08 -9.19
CA GLY A 41 5.47 3.94 -9.82
C GLY A 41 6.40 4.63 -8.82
N LYS A 42 5.91 5.01 -7.63
CA LYS A 42 6.75 5.58 -6.57
C LYS A 42 7.67 4.57 -5.90
N LEU A 43 7.26 3.31 -5.83
CA LEU A 43 8.04 2.23 -5.24
C LEU A 43 8.93 1.52 -6.28
N GLY A 44 8.79 1.82 -7.57
CA GLY A 44 9.53 1.15 -8.64
C GLY A 44 9.15 -0.32 -8.79
N VAL A 45 7.94 -0.67 -8.36
CA VAL A 45 7.39 -2.03 -8.44
C VAL A 45 6.21 -2.02 -9.41
N SER A 46 5.95 -3.15 -10.05
CA SER A 46 4.91 -3.34 -11.07
C SER A 46 3.91 -4.40 -10.66
#